data_AF-A0A550H6X2-F1
#
_entry.id   AF-A0A550H6X2-F1
#
_cell.length_a   1.000
_cell.length_b   1.000
_cell.length_c   1.000
_cell.angle_alpha   90.00
_cell.angle_beta   90.00
_cell.angle_gamma   90.00
#
_symmetry.space_group_name_H-M   'P 1'
#
loop_
_entity.id
_entity.type
_entity.pdbx_description
1 polymer ?
#
loop_
_entity_poly.entity_id
_entity_poly.type
_entity_poly.pdbx_seq_one_letter_code
_entity_poly.pdbx_strand_id
1 'polypeptide(L)' 'MSVLVKKVEDTAVELLRIAATELQVEYVEEMDRLMNEMSGSVGKSQLKNILEDTKIAKDGSLPMCQDTGIVA' A
#
# COMPACT_ATOMS: atom_id res chain seq x y z
N MET A 1 -15.69 -13.97 -24.57
CA MET A 1 -15.27 -12.59 -24.26
C MET A 1 -14.42 -12.06 -25.40
N SER A 2 -14.55 -10.79 -25.82
CA SER A 2 -13.63 -10.23 -26.82
C SER A 2 -12.24 -9.99 -26.22
N VAL A 3 -11.21 -9.98 -27.07
CA VAL A 3 -9.82 -9.72 -26.63
C VAL A 3 -9.70 -8.38 -25.91
N LEU A 4 -10.44 -7.36 -26.36
CA LEU A 4 -10.46 -6.04 -25.73
C LEU A 4 -11.05 -6.09 -24.32
N VAL A 5 -12.21 -6.73 -24.15
CA VAL A 5 -12.88 -6.83 -22.84
C VAL A 5 -11.98 -7.53 -21.83
N LYS A 6 -11.30 -8.62 -22.24
CA LYS A 6 -10.36 -9.32 -21.37
C LYS A 6 -9.18 -8.44 -20.95
N LYS A 7 -8.60 -7.66 -21.88
CA LYS A 7 -7.51 -6.73 -21.55
C LYS A 7 -7.94 -5.66 -20.53
N VAL A 8 -9.17 -5.15 -20.65
CA VAL A 8 -9.71 -4.18 -19.71
C VAL A 8 -9.88 -4.81 -18.32
N GLU A 9 -10.44 -6.01 -18.26
CA GLU A 9 -10.62 -6.78 -17.01
C GLU A 9 -9.27 -7.06 -16.34
N ASP A 10 -8.31 -7.63 -17.06
CA ASP A 10 -6.98 -7.96 -16.54
C ASP A 10 -6.24 -6.69 -16.04
N THR A 11 -6.34 -5.59 -16.77
CA THR A 11 -5.74 -4.31 -16.38
C THR A 11 -6.39 -3.74 -15.13
N ALA A 12 -7.72 -3.77 -15.04
CA ALA A 12 -8.43 -3.26 -13.87
C ALA A 12 -8.10 -4.08 -12.62
N VAL A 13 -8.06 -5.41 -12.73
CA VAL A 13 -7.66 -6.30 -11.63
C VAL A 13 -6.24 -5.97 -11.16
N GLU A 14 -5.31 -5.75 -12.08
CA GLU A 14 -3.92 -5.47 -11.70
C GLU A 14 -3.75 -4.09 -11.05
N LEU A 15 -4.42 -3.05 -11.58
CA LEU A 15 -4.40 -1.72 -10.96
C LEU A 15 -4.99 -1.74 -9.55
N LEU A 16 -6.07 -2.48 -9.33
CA LEU A 16 -6.68 -2.64 -8.00
C LEU A 16 -5.79 -3.43 -7.05
N ARG A 17 -5.08 -4.46 -7.56
CA ARG A 17 -4.08 -5.19 -6.78
C ARG A 17 -2.99 -4.26 -6.29
N ILE A 18 -2.36 -3.51 -7.20
CA ILE A 18 -1.29 -2.55 -6.86
C ILE A 18 -1.81 -1.53 -5.84
N ALA A 19 -3.01 -0.97 -6.05
CA ALA A 19 -3.61 0.01 -5.15
C ALA A 19 -3.85 -0.53 -3.73
N ALA A 20 -4.18 -1.81 -3.59
CA ALA A 20 -4.43 -2.44 -2.29
C ALA A 20 -3.15 -2.94 -1.59
N THR A 21 -2.08 -3.24 -2.33
CA THR A 21 -0.88 -3.89 -1.80
C THR A 21 0.34 -2.97 -1.70
N GLU A 22 0.35 -1.82 -2.39
CA GLU A 22 1.52 -0.94 -2.44
C GLU A 22 1.20 0.53 -2.08
N LEU A 23 1.95 1.07 -1.12
CA LEU A 23 2.01 2.50 -0.86
C LEU A 23 3.07 3.14 -1.77
N GLN A 24 2.77 4.32 -2.33
CA GLN A 24 3.69 5.02 -3.23
C GLN A 24 5.00 5.36 -2.51
N VAL A 25 6.14 5.24 -3.21
CA VAL A 25 7.48 5.36 -2.64
C VAL A 25 7.68 6.71 -1.94
N GLU A 26 7.15 7.79 -2.51
CA GLU A 26 7.28 9.13 -1.96
C GLU A 26 6.65 9.25 -0.56
N TYR A 27 5.55 8.53 -0.30
CA TYR A 27 4.93 8.51 1.03
C TYR A 27 5.73 7.66 2.02
N VAL A 28 6.26 6.51 1.58
CA VAL A 28 7.09 5.64 2.44
C VAL A 28 8.34 6.38 2.89
N GLU A 29 9.02 7.07 1.98
CA GLU A 29 10.23 7.84 2.26
C GLU A 29 9.95 9.02 3.20
N GLU A 30 8.87 9.77 2.96
CA GLU A 30 8.51 10.90 3.83
C GLU A 30 8.07 10.45 5.23
N MET A 31 7.35 9.34 5.32
CA MET A 31 6.99 8.73 6.60
C MET A 31 8.22 8.25 7.38
N ASP A 32 9.20 7.63 6.72
CA ASP A 32 10.45 7.23 7.37
C ASP A 32 11.25 8.45 7.85
N ARG A 33 11.35 9.50 7.03
CA ARG A 33 12.00 10.76 7.44
C ARG A 33 11.34 11.35 8.69
N LEU A 34 10.01 11.49 8.68
CA LEU A 34 9.25 12.04 9.81
C LEU A 34 9.35 11.15 11.05
N MET A 35 9.36 9.82 10.90
CA MET A 35 9.58 8.88 12.01
C MET A 35 10.93 9.10 12.69
N ASN A 36 11.97 9.41 11.92
CA ASN A 36 13.33 9.63 12.42
C ASN A 36 13.49 10.99 13.11
N GLU A 37 12.75 12.02 12.68
CA GLU A 37 12.71 13.36 13.29
C GLU A 37 11.76 13.46 14.49
N MET A 38 10.82 12.52 14.63
CA MET A 38 9.79 12.54 15.67
C MET A 38 10.35 12.36 17.09
N SER A 39 9.90 13.22 18.00
CA SER A 39 10.12 13.07 19.44
C SER A 39 9.06 12.16 20.08
N GLY A 40 9.47 11.31 21.02
CA GLY A 40 8.57 10.44 21.77
C GLY A 40 8.48 9.02 21.19
N SER A 41 8.37 8.03 22.09
CA SER A 41 8.46 6.61 21.73
C SER A 41 7.17 6.05 21.11
N VAL A 42 6.01 6.52 21.53
CA VAL A 42 4.71 5.96 21.10
C VAL A 42 4.47 6.22 19.62
N GLY A 43 4.54 7.47 19.18
CA GLY A 43 4.32 7.83 17.76
C GLY A 43 5.35 7.15 16.85
N LYS A 44 6.62 7.11 17.27
CA LYS A 44 7.68 6.42 16.53
C LYS A 44 7.40 4.92 16.38
N SER A 45 6.91 4.26 17.42
CA SER A 45 6.54 2.84 17.36
C SER A 45 5.36 2.59 16.42
N GLN A 46 4.36 3.48 16.40
CA GLN A 46 3.21 3.33 15.50
C GLN A 46 3.63 3.51 14.04
N LEU A 47 4.42 4.54 13.74
CA LEU A 47 4.88 4.81 12.37
C LEU A 47 5.80 3.70 11.85
N LYS A 48 6.66 3.15 12.71
CA LYS A 48 7.46 1.96 12.40
C LYS A 48 6.59 0.76 12.02
N ASN A 49 5.53 0.50 12.78
CA ASN A 49 4.62 -0.61 12.49
C ASN A 49 3.91 -0.42 11.15
N ILE A 50 3.49 0.80 10.81
CA ILE A 50 2.87 1.09 9.51
C ILE A 50 3.87 0.87 8.37
N LEU A 51 5.11 1.35 8.51
CA LEU A 51 6.15 1.13 7.50
C LEU A 51 6.49 -0.36 7.33
N GLU A 52 6.53 -1.12 8.43
CA GLU A 52 6.71 -2.57 8.38
C GLU A 52 5.54 -3.29 7.68
N ASP A 53 4.30 -2.89 7.99
CA ASP A 53 3.08 -3.43 7.39
C ASP A 53 3.02 -3.17 5.88
N THR A 54 3.32 -1.94 5.44
CA THR A 54 3.38 -1.60 4.00
C THR A 54 4.42 -2.43 3.25
N LYS A 55 5.55 -2.76 3.90
CA LYS A 55 6.57 -3.64 3.31
C LYS A 55 6.07 -5.07 3.18
N ILE A 56 5.47 -5.63 4.23
CA ILE A 56 4.91 -6.99 4.22
C ILE A 56 3.83 -7.13 3.14
N ALA A 57 2.96 -6.13 3.03
CA ALA A 57 1.91 -6.07 2.02
C ALA A 57 2.47 -6.10 0.60
N LYS A 58 3.47 -5.27 0.31
CA LYS A 58 4.15 -5.23 -0.99
C LYS A 58 4.86 -6.54 -1.31
N ASP A 59 5.72 -7.02 -0.41
CA ASP A 59 6.55 -8.21 -0.62
C ASP A 59 5.69 -9.48 -0.76
N GLY A 60 4.56 -9.53 -0.05
CA GLY A 60 3.62 -10.65 -0.06
C GLY A 60 2.49 -10.54 -1.09
N SER A 61 2.36 -9.40 -1.79
CA SER A 61 1.15 -9.07 -2.55
C SER A 61 -0.14 -9.24 -1.73
N LEU A 62 -0.09 -8.83 -0.46
CA LEU A 62 -1.19 -8.88 0.50
C LEU A 62 -1.81 -7.49 0.67
N PRO A 63 -3.13 -7.38 0.92
CA PRO A 63 -3.75 -6.09 1.24
C PRO A 63 -3.06 -5.42 2.44
N MET A 64 -2.67 -4.15 2.29
CA MET A 64 -2.11 -3.33 3.38
C MET A 64 -3.12 -3.09 4.50
N CYS A 65 -4.41 -3.15 4.21
CA CYS A 65 -5.46 -2.95 5.18
C CYS A 65 -6.57 -4.00 5.01
N GLN A 66 -7.27 -4.29 6.11
CA GLN A 66 -8.48 -5.12 6.07
C GLN A 66 -9.60 -4.46 5.25
N ASP A 67 -9.64 -3.14 5.23
CA ASP A 67 -10.53 -2.36 4.35
C ASP A 67 -9.79 -2.01 3.06
N THR A 68 -10.18 -2.64 1.95
CA THR A 68 -9.61 -2.43 0.62
C THR A 68 -10.31 -1.31 -0.17
N GLY A 69 -11.25 -0.61 0.45
CA GLY A 69 -12.03 0.43 -0.19
C GLY A 69 -13.12 -0.10 -1.14
N ILE A 70 -13.74 0.84 -1.87
CA ILE A 70 -14.86 0.58 -2.79
C ILE A 70 -14.45 1.03 -4.20
N VAL A 71 -14.72 0.19 -5.19
CA VAL A 71 -14.67 0.56 -6.61
C VAL A 71 -16.05 1.09 -6.99
N ALA A 72 -16.18 2.41 -7.15
CA ALA A 72 -17.43 3.12 -7.45
C ALA A 72 -17.42 3.73 -8.86
#